data_AF-A0A2N2ING2-F1
#
_entry.id   AF-A0A2N2ING2-F1
#
_cell.length_a   1.000
_cell.length_b   1.000
_cell.length_c   1.000
_cell.angle_alpha   90.00
_cell.angle_beta   90.00
_cell.angle_gamma   90.00
#
_symmetry.space_group_name_H-M   'P 1'
#
loop_
_entity.id
_entity.type
_entity.pdbx_description
1 polymer ?
#
loop_
_entity_poly.entity_id
_entity_poly.type
_entity_poly.pdbx_seq_one_letter_code
_entity_poly.pdbx_strand_id
1 'polypeptide(L)'
;SFPVEDYPGAGQQIARNLYAMAKLRVPMISVTSEGGSGGAEAVGMADVRLMFSHGYYSVISPEGAAAIEGKIREGEKMPKELVEACAENLHITAAENLKLGTIDRIVHEPPLGAKRDDFGFFRQLKSEIIRATDEVVLKTKSLRAFRAYELTMKKSEGQVVEEPHIEISWDLNEDEVKRLLSYRSKKYRNMSCAAYSEESSPCSAFCRKAKKSIAKLYYSFRYDLLKTQQKQVKKVFQDVSGEGSVLLRQVSSPITAAYDFISKKPGARPGKSPVSSSGAGEDPIEFGDVYTSPLANEDRTVTCPNTEKQGCKDLWVPDLYGEFGGVCENCGHHFPLEYQWYLKHLFDPDSIREFNGGVCAGNPLTYPGFEKKLQSAIAKTGRKSGIITFDARVMGVDLVVAMLYSDFRNGTVGSAEGEKFVRACESAKLKRRPLLSYVHTTGGIRIHEGTLGVVQMPKCTMAVREYIDSG
;
A
#
# COMPACT_ATOMS: atom_id res chain seq x y z
N SER A 1 -25.40 20.15 -4.02
CA SER A 1 -25.54 19.11 -5.08
C SER A 1 -24.26 18.33 -5.11
N PHE A 2 -24.25 17.06 -4.68
CA PHE A 2 -23.10 16.21 -4.96
C PHE A 2 -22.95 16.16 -6.49
N PRO A 3 -21.76 16.42 -7.07
CA PRO A 3 -21.58 16.18 -8.48
C PRO A 3 -21.89 14.70 -8.68
N VAL A 4 -22.85 14.42 -9.57
CA VAL A 4 -22.99 13.09 -10.16
C VAL A 4 -21.64 12.87 -10.84
N GLU A 5 -20.74 12.11 -10.19
CA GLU A 5 -19.48 11.75 -10.83
C GLU A 5 -19.85 10.94 -12.06
N ASP A 6 -19.69 11.54 -13.24
CA ASP A 6 -19.83 10.84 -14.51
C ASP A 6 -18.89 9.65 -14.47
N TYR A 7 -19.49 8.46 -14.46
CA TYR A 7 -18.74 7.22 -14.41
C TYR A 7 -17.77 7.17 -15.59
N PRO A 8 -16.45 6.97 -15.37
CA PRO A 8 -15.79 6.61 -14.10
C PRO A 8 -15.19 7.83 -13.36
N GLY A 9 -15.42 7.93 -12.05
CA GLY A 9 -14.89 9.00 -11.18
C GLY A 9 -13.36 9.08 -11.13
N ALA A 10 -12.84 10.23 -10.68
CA ALA A 10 -11.42 10.60 -10.80
C ALA A 10 -10.46 9.58 -10.16
N GLY A 11 -10.82 9.01 -9.00
CA GLY A 11 -9.98 8.04 -8.30
C GLY A 11 -9.69 6.77 -9.12
N GLN A 12 -10.68 6.28 -9.87
CA GLN A 12 -10.51 5.11 -10.73
C GLN A 12 -9.56 5.39 -11.89
N GLN A 13 -9.61 6.60 -12.46
CA GLN A 13 -8.71 6.99 -13.55
C GLN A 13 -7.27 7.15 -13.06
N ILE A 14 -7.08 7.77 -11.89
CA ILE A 14 -5.77 7.87 -11.24
C ILE A 14 -5.17 6.48 -11.02
N ALA A 15 -5.95 5.55 -10.45
CA ALA A 15 -5.49 4.19 -10.21
C ALA A 15 -5.13 3.44 -11.50
N ARG A 16 -5.96 3.55 -12.55
CA ARG A 16 -5.68 2.96 -13.87
C ARG A 16 -4.40 3.52 -14.49
N ASN A 17 -4.19 4.83 -14.37
CA ASN A 17 -3.01 5.47 -14.92
C ASN A 17 -1.73 5.02 -14.20
N LEU A 18 -1.71 5.09 -12.86
CA LEU A 18 -0.59 4.61 -12.05
C LEU A 18 -0.26 3.13 -12.32
N TYR A 19 -1.30 2.31 -12.49
CA TYR A 19 -1.13 0.89 -12.82
C TYR A 19 -0.46 0.67 -14.18
N ALA A 20 -0.83 1.45 -15.19
CA ALA A 20 -0.19 1.42 -16.51
C ALA A 20 1.26 1.92 -16.45
N MET A 21 1.49 3.06 -15.80
CA MET A 21 2.81 3.69 -15.67
C MET A 21 3.82 2.81 -14.93
N ALA A 22 3.38 2.05 -13.93
CA ALA A 22 4.22 1.13 -13.19
C ALA A 22 5.00 0.13 -14.07
N LYS A 23 4.50 -0.19 -15.27
CA LYS A 23 5.10 -1.18 -16.19
C LYS A 23 5.44 -0.64 -17.57
N LEU A 24 5.44 0.68 -17.77
CA LEU A 24 5.91 1.27 -19.02
C LEU A 24 7.37 0.87 -19.28
N ARG A 25 7.65 0.41 -20.50
CA ARG A 25 8.96 -0.15 -20.89
C ARG A 25 9.97 0.91 -21.34
N VAL A 26 9.57 2.17 -21.28
CA VAL A 26 10.36 3.33 -21.69
C VAL A 26 10.71 4.19 -20.47
N PRO A 27 11.81 4.95 -20.51
CA PRO A 27 12.12 5.96 -19.50
C PRO A 27 11.00 6.99 -19.36
N MET A 28 10.70 7.39 -18.12
CA MET A 28 9.71 8.44 -17.83
C MET A 28 10.35 9.55 -17.03
N ILE A 29 10.19 10.79 -17.49
CA ILE A 29 10.63 12.01 -16.81
C ILE A 29 9.39 12.86 -16.53
N SER A 30 9.21 13.29 -15.29
CA SER A 30 8.15 14.24 -14.93
C SER A 30 8.76 15.57 -14.53
N VAL A 31 8.16 16.67 -14.97
CA VAL A 31 8.52 18.02 -14.54
C VAL A 31 7.31 18.62 -13.82
N THR A 32 7.48 18.98 -12.56
CA THR A 32 6.42 19.58 -11.74
C THR A 32 6.68 21.08 -11.57
N SER A 33 5.76 21.89 -12.08
CA SER A 33 5.66 23.30 -11.70
C SER A 33 4.74 23.41 -10.49
N GLU A 34 3.45 23.14 -10.70
CA GLU A 34 2.44 23.15 -9.65
C GLU A 34 1.70 21.81 -9.68
N GLY A 35 1.46 21.24 -8.51
CA GLY A 35 0.73 19.98 -8.41
C GLY A 35 0.32 19.64 -7.00
N GLY A 36 -0.92 19.17 -6.86
CA GLY A 36 -1.47 18.67 -5.61
C GLY A 36 -2.10 17.29 -5.76
N SER A 37 -2.07 16.51 -4.68
CA SER A 37 -2.92 15.34 -4.48
C SER A 37 -2.69 14.20 -5.51
N GLY A 38 -3.69 13.31 -5.63
CA GLY A 38 -3.63 12.16 -6.54
C GLY A 38 -3.60 12.52 -8.02
N GLY A 39 -4.14 13.67 -8.42
CA GLY A 39 -4.08 14.14 -9.80
C GLY A 39 -2.65 14.44 -10.24
N ALA A 40 -1.87 15.13 -9.39
CA ALA A 40 -0.47 15.41 -9.67
C ALA A 40 0.38 14.12 -9.69
N GLU A 41 0.20 13.21 -8.73
CA GLU A 41 0.96 11.96 -8.71
C GLU A 41 0.57 11.02 -9.85
N ALA A 42 -0.67 11.09 -10.35
CA ALA A 42 -1.08 10.33 -11.53
C ALA A 42 -0.17 10.59 -12.71
N VAL A 43 0.32 11.82 -12.91
CA VAL A 43 1.25 12.17 -14.01
C VAL A 43 2.70 12.24 -13.51
N GLY A 44 2.90 12.50 -12.22
CA GLY A 44 4.21 12.64 -11.58
C GLY A 44 4.96 11.34 -11.31
N MET A 45 4.33 10.17 -11.52
CA MET A 45 5.01 8.89 -11.40
C MET A 45 6.08 8.74 -12.51
N ALA A 46 7.37 8.81 -12.17
CA ALA A 46 8.45 8.85 -13.16
C ALA A 46 9.77 8.23 -12.64
N ASP A 47 10.64 7.84 -13.56
CA ASP A 47 11.99 7.37 -13.27
C ASP A 47 12.88 8.50 -12.75
N VAL A 48 12.68 9.73 -13.25
CA VAL A 48 13.24 10.97 -12.70
C VAL A 48 12.15 12.04 -12.58
N ARG A 49 12.10 12.70 -11.43
CA ARG A 49 11.14 13.74 -11.07
C ARG A 49 11.88 15.06 -10.89
N LEU A 50 11.68 15.97 -11.83
CA LEU A 50 12.18 17.35 -11.79
C LEU A 50 11.10 18.25 -11.20
N MET A 51 11.51 19.30 -10.50
CA MET A 51 10.60 20.31 -9.98
C MET A 51 11.18 21.70 -10.17
N PHE A 52 10.34 22.68 -10.51
CA PHE A 52 10.74 24.07 -10.64
C PHE A 52 10.95 24.73 -9.28
N SER A 53 11.91 25.65 -9.18
CA SER A 53 12.31 26.25 -7.90
C SER A 53 11.23 27.09 -7.21
N HIS A 54 10.35 27.76 -7.95
CA HIS A 54 9.18 28.49 -7.41
C HIS A 54 7.90 27.66 -7.45
N GLY A 55 7.98 26.43 -7.95
CA GLY A 55 6.88 25.49 -7.98
C GLY A 55 6.49 24.94 -6.60
N TYR A 56 5.32 24.32 -6.52
CA TYR A 56 4.87 23.59 -5.33
C TYR A 56 4.39 22.18 -5.67
N TYR A 57 4.68 21.24 -4.77
CA TYR A 57 4.17 19.88 -4.81
C TYR A 57 3.62 19.50 -3.43
N SER A 58 2.33 19.21 -3.36
CA SER A 58 1.62 19.00 -2.08
C SER A 58 0.64 17.83 -2.13
N VAL A 59 0.22 17.34 -0.96
CA VAL A 59 -0.85 16.35 -0.79
C VAL A 59 -2.25 16.95 -0.96
N ILE A 60 -2.41 18.20 -0.57
CA ILE A 60 -3.65 18.97 -0.64
C ILE A 60 -3.28 20.45 -0.75
N SER A 61 -4.17 21.30 -1.26
CA SER A 61 -3.92 22.73 -1.20
C SER A 61 -3.85 23.20 0.26
N PRO A 62 -3.06 24.25 0.58
CA PRO A 62 -3.02 24.82 1.92
C PRO A 62 -4.40 25.21 2.48
N GLU A 63 -5.31 25.67 1.62
CA GLU A 63 -6.69 26.00 1.97
C GLU A 63 -7.49 24.75 2.35
N GLY A 64 -7.29 23.65 1.62
CA GLY A 64 -7.93 22.37 1.94
C GLY A 64 -7.41 21.78 3.25
N ALA A 65 -6.10 21.91 3.52
CA ALA A 65 -5.54 21.53 4.82
C ALA A 65 -6.09 22.40 5.96
N ALA A 66 -6.17 23.72 5.76
CA ALA A 66 -6.74 24.65 6.73
C ALA A 66 -8.22 24.33 7.02
N ALA A 67 -9.01 23.95 6.00
CA ALA A 67 -10.39 23.51 6.18
C ALA A 67 -10.49 22.27 7.08
N ILE A 68 -9.62 21.28 6.85
CA ILE A 68 -9.57 20.04 7.63
C ILE A 68 -9.12 20.31 9.08
N GLU A 69 -8.06 21.08 9.26
CA GLU A 69 -7.48 21.37 10.56
C GLU A 69 -8.37 22.30 11.40
N GLY A 70 -8.95 23.32 10.77
CA GLY A 70 -9.87 24.27 11.40
C GLY A 70 -11.30 23.72 11.54
N LYS A 71 -11.62 22.56 10.97
CA LYS A 71 -12.99 22.00 10.88
C LYS A 71 -14.00 23.01 10.31
N ILE A 72 -13.55 23.77 9.32
CA ILE A 72 -14.30 24.88 8.72
C ILE A 72 -15.26 24.30 7.68
N ARG A 73 -16.53 24.73 7.74
CA ARG A 73 -17.55 24.25 6.80
C ARG A 73 -17.53 25.03 5.49
N GLU A 74 -18.11 24.44 4.46
CA GLU A 74 -18.23 25.09 3.16
C GLU A 74 -19.02 26.42 3.30
N GLY A 75 -18.44 27.51 2.80
CA GLY A 75 -19.00 28.86 2.89
C GLY A 75 -18.54 29.68 4.10
N GLU A 76 -17.84 29.09 5.07
CA GLU A 76 -17.24 29.83 6.19
C GLU A 76 -15.92 30.50 5.78
N LYS A 77 -15.61 31.66 6.37
CA LYS A 77 -14.41 32.43 6.03
C LYS A 77 -13.16 31.74 6.59
N MET A 78 -12.24 31.37 5.69
CA MET A 78 -10.95 30.78 6.05
C MET A 78 -10.00 31.85 6.64
N PRO A 79 -9.46 31.65 7.86
CA PRO A 79 -8.42 32.52 8.41
C PRO A 79 -7.13 32.42 7.58
N LYS A 80 -6.60 33.55 7.11
CA LYS A 80 -5.38 33.58 6.28
C LYS A 80 -4.16 33.01 7.01
N GLU A 81 -4.01 33.35 8.28
CA GLU A 81 -2.93 32.86 9.16
C GLU A 81 -2.92 31.33 9.25
N LEU A 82 -4.09 30.68 9.23
CA LEU A 82 -4.18 29.23 9.26
C LEU A 82 -3.75 28.61 7.92
N VAL A 83 -4.09 29.25 6.80
CA VAL A 83 -3.66 28.81 5.46
C VAL A 83 -2.15 28.93 5.32
N GLU A 84 -1.57 30.05 5.76
CA GLU A 84 -0.12 30.29 5.76
C GLU A 84 0.60 29.25 6.62
N ALA A 85 0.13 29.02 7.84
CA ALA A 85 0.68 27.99 8.71
C ALA A 85 0.56 26.59 8.08
N CYS A 86 -0.55 26.27 7.40
CA CYS A 86 -0.67 24.98 6.70
C CYS A 86 0.30 24.88 5.52
N ALA A 87 0.51 25.94 4.75
CA ALA A 87 1.45 25.95 3.64
C ALA A 87 2.88 25.64 4.11
N GLU A 88 3.32 26.25 5.21
CA GLU A 88 4.63 26.01 5.81
C GLU A 88 4.75 24.57 6.34
N ASN A 89 3.75 24.08 7.07
CA ASN A 89 3.81 22.78 7.74
C ASN A 89 3.65 21.58 6.77
N LEU A 90 3.13 21.80 5.56
CA LEU A 90 2.97 20.76 4.54
C LEU A 90 4.25 20.51 3.74
N HIS A 91 5.28 21.34 3.90
CA HIS A 91 6.57 21.20 3.22
C HIS A 91 6.45 21.12 1.69
N ILE A 92 5.75 22.09 1.10
CA ILE A 92 5.30 22.06 -0.31
C ILE A 92 6.36 22.53 -1.33
N THR A 93 7.45 23.16 -0.88
CA THR A 93 8.44 23.78 -1.78
C THR A 93 9.34 22.75 -2.45
N ALA A 94 10.03 23.17 -3.52
CA ALA A 94 10.98 22.30 -4.23
C ALA A 94 12.14 21.83 -3.34
N ALA A 95 12.69 22.72 -2.51
CA ALA A 95 13.79 22.38 -1.58
C ALA A 95 13.37 21.32 -0.55
N GLU A 96 12.16 21.44 -0.02
CA GLU A 96 11.62 20.50 0.96
C GLU A 96 11.30 19.16 0.30
N ASN A 97 10.65 19.14 -0.86
CA ASN A 97 10.38 17.91 -1.59
C ASN A 97 11.67 17.17 -2.00
N LEU A 98 12.74 17.91 -2.35
CA LEU A 98 14.06 17.31 -2.61
C LEU A 98 14.62 16.65 -1.35
N LYS A 99 14.52 17.32 -0.20
CA LYS A 99 14.96 16.77 1.10
C LYS A 99 14.14 15.54 1.52
N LEU A 100 12.85 15.51 1.22
CA LEU A 100 11.96 14.38 1.46
C LEU A 100 12.22 13.20 0.49
N GLY A 101 12.94 13.43 -0.61
CA GLY A 101 13.20 12.44 -1.65
C GLY A 101 11.96 12.11 -2.48
N THR A 102 10.98 13.00 -2.53
CA THR A 102 9.79 12.87 -3.39
C THR A 102 10.06 13.39 -4.80
N ILE A 103 11.07 14.24 -4.97
CA ILE A 103 11.64 14.64 -6.26
C ILE A 103 13.14 14.32 -6.31
N ASP A 104 13.72 14.31 -7.51
CA ASP A 104 15.13 13.96 -7.73
C ASP A 104 16.02 15.19 -7.98
N ARG A 105 15.49 16.27 -8.58
CA ARG A 105 16.28 17.48 -8.92
C ARG A 105 15.40 18.73 -9.03
N ILE A 106 15.98 19.88 -8.71
CA ILE A 106 15.35 21.20 -8.88
C ILE A 106 15.89 21.86 -10.16
N VAL A 107 15.00 22.42 -10.98
CA VAL A 107 15.35 23.29 -12.09
C VAL A 107 15.09 24.73 -11.67
N HIS A 108 16.14 25.54 -11.63
CA HIS A 108 16.06 26.92 -11.17
C HIS A 108 15.38 27.81 -12.21
N GLU A 109 14.31 28.46 -11.79
CA GLU A 109 13.60 29.45 -12.59
C GLU A 109 14.19 30.85 -12.42
N PRO A 110 13.95 31.75 -13.39
CA PRO A 110 14.24 33.17 -13.23
C PRO A 110 13.57 33.75 -11.97
N PRO A 111 14.14 34.80 -11.34
CA PRO A 111 13.62 35.37 -10.09
C PRO A 111 12.16 35.85 -10.13
N LEU A 112 11.62 36.16 -11.33
CA LEU A 112 10.24 36.60 -11.52
C LEU A 112 9.35 35.53 -12.19
N GLY A 113 9.80 34.27 -12.18
CA GLY A 113 9.20 33.18 -12.94
C GLY A 113 9.55 33.21 -14.43
N ALA A 114 9.44 32.07 -15.09
CA ALA A 114 9.75 31.93 -16.51
C ALA A 114 8.66 32.55 -17.41
N LYS A 115 9.06 33.49 -18.27
CA LYS A 115 8.25 34.11 -19.32
C LYS A 115 8.47 33.40 -20.65
N ARG A 116 7.60 33.72 -21.63
CA ARG A 116 7.63 33.10 -22.97
C ARG A 116 8.97 33.30 -23.72
N ASP A 117 9.66 34.39 -23.43
CA ASP A 117 10.91 34.85 -24.05
C ASP A 117 12.17 34.52 -23.23
N ASP A 118 12.03 33.80 -22.10
CA ASP A 118 13.17 33.30 -21.32
C ASP A 118 13.82 32.08 -22.00
N PHE A 119 14.37 32.30 -23.20
CA PHE A 119 14.98 31.26 -24.03
C PHE A 119 16.15 30.55 -23.32
N GLY A 120 16.85 31.25 -22.42
CA GLY A 120 17.91 30.67 -21.58
C GLY A 120 17.36 29.61 -20.63
N PHE A 121 16.26 29.91 -19.92
CA PHE A 121 15.60 28.94 -19.05
C PHE A 121 15.06 27.75 -19.83
N PHE A 122 14.37 27.95 -20.95
CA PHE A 122 13.87 26.82 -21.75
C PHE A 122 14.98 25.99 -22.39
N ARG A 123 16.14 26.59 -22.70
CA ARG A 123 17.34 25.84 -23.14
C ARG A 123 17.85 24.96 -22.00
N GLN A 124 17.97 25.51 -20.79
CA GLN A 124 18.35 24.75 -19.60
C GLN A 124 17.36 23.62 -19.33
N LEU A 125 16.05 23.89 -19.38
CA LEU A 125 15.01 22.88 -19.16
C LEU A 125 15.11 21.74 -20.19
N LYS A 126 15.33 22.06 -21.46
CA LYS A 126 15.56 21.03 -22.51
C LYS A 126 16.78 20.17 -22.18
N SER A 127 17.91 20.79 -21.84
CA SER A 127 19.12 20.08 -21.42
C SER A 127 18.83 19.16 -20.23
N GLU A 128 18.15 19.66 -19.19
CA GLU A 128 17.85 18.88 -17.99
C GLU A 128 16.93 17.68 -18.29
N ILE A 129 15.97 17.81 -19.22
CA ILE A 129 15.11 16.69 -19.66
C ILE A 129 15.94 15.63 -20.38
N ILE A 130 16.84 16.04 -21.30
CA ILE A 130 17.74 15.11 -22.01
C ILE A 130 18.67 14.42 -21.02
N ARG A 131 19.34 15.18 -20.14
CA ARG A 131 20.23 14.67 -19.09
C ARG A 131 19.54 13.66 -18.19
N ALA A 132 18.32 13.93 -17.75
CA ALA A 132 17.54 13.02 -16.92
C ALA A 132 17.20 11.72 -17.67
N THR A 133 16.89 11.82 -18.96
CA THR A 133 16.61 10.65 -19.81
C THR A 133 17.87 9.80 -20.02
N ASP A 134 18.99 10.44 -20.34
CA ASP A 134 20.30 9.79 -20.52
C ASP A 134 20.75 9.08 -19.25
N GLU A 135 20.57 9.69 -18.07
CA GLU A 135 20.85 9.07 -16.78
C GLU A 135 20.09 7.75 -16.61
N VAL A 136 18.77 7.75 -16.89
CA VAL A 136 17.94 6.54 -16.76
C VAL A 136 18.42 5.46 -17.74
N VAL A 137 18.64 5.82 -19.00
CA VAL A 137 19.08 4.88 -20.04
C VAL A 137 20.47 4.33 -19.71
N LEU A 138 21.46 5.15 -19.38
CA LEU A 138 22.81 4.71 -19.04
C LEU A 138 22.83 3.79 -17.83
N LYS A 139 22.04 4.10 -16.79
CA LYS A 139 21.91 3.25 -15.60
C LYS A 139 21.37 1.87 -15.97
N THR A 140 20.47 1.80 -16.95
CA THR A 140 19.96 0.52 -17.46
C THR A 140 20.94 -0.18 -18.38
N LYS A 141 21.73 0.50 -19.21
CA LYS A 141 22.70 -0.13 -20.14
C LYS A 141 23.96 -0.61 -19.42
N SER A 142 24.66 0.29 -18.73
CA SER A 142 25.92 -0.01 -18.04
C SER A 142 26.17 0.93 -16.85
N LEU A 143 26.25 0.36 -15.64
CA LEU A 143 26.58 1.12 -14.43
C LEU A 143 27.96 1.80 -14.48
N ARG A 144 28.92 1.22 -15.22
CA ARG A 144 30.25 1.83 -15.40
C ARG A 144 30.16 3.07 -16.29
N ALA A 145 29.43 2.97 -17.41
CA ALA A 145 29.21 4.10 -18.31
C ALA A 145 28.42 5.21 -17.60
N PHE A 146 27.40 4.85 -16.83
CA PHE A 146 26.66 5.78 -15.98
C PHE A 146 27.57 6.52 -14.98
N ARG A 147 28.42 5.79 -14.24
CA ARG A 147 29.36 6.43 -13.29
C ARG A 147 30.37 7.34 -13.97
N ALA A 148 30.89 6.93 -15.14
CA ALA A 148 31.80 7.76 -15.91
C ALA A 148 31.10 9.04 -16.39
N TYR A 149 29.87 8.92 -16.90
CA TYR A 149 29.03 10.05 -17.29
C TYR A 149 28.76 11.00 -16.11
N GLU A 150 28.36 10.47 -14.95
CA GLU A 150 28.12 11.27 -13.75
C GLU A 150 29.37 12.04 -13.29
N LEU A 151 30.55 11.42 -13.35
CA LEU A 151 31.82 12.06 -13.02
C LEU A 151 32.18 13.18 -14.02
N THR A 152 31.92 12.98 -15.30
CA THR A 152 32.11 14.02 -16.33
C THR A 152 31.17 15.19 -16.05
N MET A 153 29.91 14.92 -15.74
CA MET A 153 28.91 15.96 -15.44
C MET A 153 29.23 16.75 -14.17
N LYS A 154 29.68 16.09 -13.10
CA LYS A 154 30.13 16.78 -11.87
C LYS A 154 31.37 17.66 -12.09
N LYS A 155 32.21 17.34 -13.08
CA LYS A 155 33.34 18.20 -13.46
C LYS A 155 32.91 19.42 -14.27
N SER A 156 31.82 19.32 -15.04
CA SER A 156 31.25 20.44 -15.80
C SER A 156 30.29 21.30 -14.98
N GLU A 157 29.76 20.82 -13.84
CA GLU A 157 28.97 21.62 -12.90
C GLU A 157 29.77 22.85 -12.41
N GLY A 158 29.42 24.03 -12.93
CA GLY A 158 30.06 25.32 -12.61
C GLY A 158 30.84 25.98 -13.74
N GLN A 159 31.01 25.33 -14.90
CA GLN A 159 31.55 25.97 -16.10
C GLN A 159 30.47 26.04 -17.19
N VAL A 160 30.28 27.21 -17.80
CA VAL A 160 29.45 27.39 -19.01
C VAL A 160 30.21 26.77 -20.20
N VAL A 161 30.30 25.46 -20.24
CA VAL A 161 30.82 24.72 -21.39
C VAL A 161 29.60 24.16 -22.10
N GLU A 162 29.57 24.30 -23.43
CA GLU A 162 28.62 23.56 -24.27
C GLU A 162 28.63 22.10 -23.83
N GLU A 163 27.53 21.66 -23.22
CA GLU A 163 27.42 20.32 -22.71
C GLU A 163 27.70 19.36 -23.87
N PRO A 164 28.68 18.43 -23.72
CA PRO A 164 28.93 17.47 -24.77
C PRO A 164 27.67 16.62 -24.91
N HIS A 165 26.89 16.88 -25.96
CA HIS A 165 25.78 16.03 -26.38
C HIS A 165 26.37 14.72 -26.86
N ILE A 166 26.64 13.82 -25.92
CA ILE A 166 26.93 12.42 -26.22
C ILE A 166 25.60 11.85 -26.71
N GLU A 167 25.50 11.57 -28.00
CA GLU A 167 24.30 10.99 -28.58
C GLU A 167 24.14 9.55 -28.07
N ILE A 168 23.20 9.36 -27.13
CA ILE A 168 22.90 8.06 -26.53
C ILE A 168 21.61 7.56 -27.17
N SER A 169 21.66 6.40 -27.84
CA SER A 169 20.42 5.74 -28.25
C SER A 169 19.60 5.37 -27.01
N TRP A 170 18.34 5.79 -26.99
CA TRP A 170 17.40 5.49 -25.91
C TRP A 170 16.67 4.15 -26.08
N ASP A 171 16.98 3.41 -27.15
CA ASP A 171 16.43 2.07 -27.35
C ASP A 171 16.95 1.12 -26.27
N LEU A 172 16.01 0.38 -25.67
CA LEU A 172 16.30 -0.59 -24.61
C LEU A 172 16.00 -2.00 -25.10
N ASN A 173 16.94 -2.92 -24.92
CA ASN A 173 16.69 -4.35 -25.10
C ASN A 173 15.86 -4.93 -23.94
N GLU A 174 15.39 -6.16 -24.05
CA GLU A 174 14.52 -6.78 -23.04
C GLU A 174 15.15 -6.83 -21.64
N ASP A 175 16.46 -7.05 -21.53
CA ASP A 175 17.15 -7.14 -20.25
C ASP A 175 17.40 -5.74 -19.64
N GLU A 176 17.57 -4.72 -20.46
CA GLU A 176 17.59 -3.31 -20.06
C GLU A 176 16.20 -2.87 -19.57
N VAL A 177 15.13 -3.28 -20.25
CA VAL A 177 13.75 -3.04 -19.80
C VAL A 177 13.49 -3.71 -18.44
N LYS A 178 13.95 -4.96 -18.23
CA LYS A 178 13.84 -5.61 -16.91
C LYS A 178 14.60 -4.84 -15.83
N ARG A 179 15.80 -4.32 -16.15
CA ARG A 179 16.58 -3.47 -15.24
C ARG A 179 15.86 -2.16 -14.94
N LEU A 180 15.30 -1.48 -15.94
CA LEU A 180 14.50 -0.27 -15.80
C LEU A 180 13.34 -0.47 -14.82
N LEU A 181 12.51 -1.49 -15.06
CA LEU A 181 11.38 -1.82 -14.20
C LEU A 181 11.82 -2.16 -12.76
N SER A 182 12.97 -2.84 -12.60
CA SER A 182 13.54 -3.12 -11.29
C SER A 182 14.02 -1.85 -10.57
N TYR A 183 14.65 -0.91 -11.28
CA TYR A 183 15.07 0.36 -10.69
C TYR A 183 13.89 1.22 -10.30
N ARG A 184 12.86 1.30 -11.15
CA ARG A 184 11.61 1.99 -10.83
C ARG A 184 10.97 1.43 -9.56
N SER A 185 10.84 0.11 -9.48
CA SER A 185 10.30 -0.55 -8.28
C SER A 185 11.11 -0.22 -7.04
N LYS A 186 12.44 -0.32 -7.11
CA LYS A 186 13.33 0.03 -6.01
C LYS A 186 13.20 1.50 -5.58
N LYS A 187 13.05 2.43 -6.52
CA LYS A 187 12.86 3.86 -6.25
C LYS A 187 11.63 4.06 -5.36
N TYR A 188 10.46 3.63 -5.82
CA TYR A 188 9.20 3.80 -5.07
C TYR A 188 9.14 2.94 -3.81
N ARG A 189 9.79 1.78 -3.78
CA ARG A 189 9.90 0.95 -2.57
C ARG A 189 10.67 1.66 -1.45
N ASN A 190 11.69 2.43 -1.81
CA ASN A 190 12.58 3.14 -0.90
C ASN A 190 12.05 4.54 -0.52
N MET A 191 11.16 5.12 -1.33
CA MET A 191 10.44 6.34 -0.96
C MET A 191 9.69 6.14 0.36
N SER A 192 9.68 7.20 1.17
CA SER A 192 9.03 7.28 2.48
C SER A 192 9.53 6.29 3.56
N CYS A 193 10.64 5.58 3.34
CA CYS A 193 11.17 4.64 4.35
C CYS A 193 11.64 5.32 5.64
N ALA A 194 12.03 6.60 5.57
CA ALA A 194 12.40 7.40 6.74
C ALA A 194 11.19 8.00 7.48
N ALA A 195 9.98 7.85 6.94
CA ALA A 195 8.79 8.57 7.40
C ALA A 195 7.95 7.80 8.44
N TYR A 196 8.27 6.53 8.66
CA TYR A 196 7.67 5.70 9.70
C TYR A 196 8.78 5.20 10.64
N SER A 197 8.41 4.91 11.88
CA SER A 197 9.33 4.27 12.82
C SER A 197 9.05 2.76 12.90
N GLU A 198 10.09 2.00 13.22
CA GLU A 198 9.95 0.56 13.44
C GLU A 198 10.56 0.20 14.78
N GLU A 199 9.69 -0.10 15.75
CA GLU A 199 10.12 -0.63 17.03
C GLU A 199 10.56 -2.08 16.84
N SER A 200 11.87 -2.27 16.62
CA SER A 200 12.48 -3.58 16.63
C SER A 200 13.75 -3.55 17.47
N SER A 201 13.82 -4.40 18.49
CA SER A 201 15.10 -4.70 19.14
C SER A 201 16.04 -5.34 18.11
N PRO A 202 17.36 -5.13 18.17
CA PRO A 202 18.31 -5.72 17.21
C PRO A 202 18.14 -7.24 17.06
N CYS A 203 17.85 -7.93 18.17
CA CYS A 203 17.55 -9.36 18.19
C CYS A 203 16.27 -9.71 17.41
N SER A 204 15.19 -8.94 17.57
CA SER A 204 13.93 -9.15 16.85
C SER A 204 14.07 -8.91 15.34
N ALA A 205 14.87 -7.91 14.93
CA ALA A 205 15.16 -7.63 13.53
C ALA A 205 15.97 -8.77 12.88
N PHE A 206 16.98 -9.30 13.59
CA PHE A 206 17.75 -10.47 13.15
C PHE A 206 16.85 -11.70 13.01
N CYS A 207 16.06 -12.03 14.04
CA CYS A 207 15.11 -13.15 14.02
C CYS A 207 14.11 -13.04 12.86
N ARG A 208 13.61 -11.84 12.56
CA ARG A 208 12.72 -11.60 11.42
C ARG A 208 13.43 -11.82 10.08
N LYS A 209 14.67 -11.32 9.93
CA LYS A 209 15.47 -11.51 8.71
C LYS A 209 15.81 -12.98 8.49
N ALA A 210 16.16 -13.70 9.55
CA ALA A 210 16.36 -15.14 9.54
C ALA A 210 15.07 -15.87 9.15
N LYS A 211 13.93 -15.59 9.80
CA LYS A 211 12.62 -16.15 9.44
C LYS A 211 12.23 -15.86 7.99
N LYS A 212 12.44 -14.65 7.48
CA LYS A 212 12.16 -14.29 6.07
C LYS A 212 13.05 -15.07 5.12
N SER A 213 14.33 -15.25 5.46
CA SER A 213 15.30 -16.00 4.64
C SER A 213 14.98 -17.49 4.61
N ILE A 214 14.66 -18.07 5.78
CA ILE A 214 14.22 -19.47 5.92
C ILE A 214 12.90 -19.67 5.18
N ALA A 215 11.92 -18.77 5.34
CA ALA A 215 10.66 -18.84 4.62
C ALA A 215 10.89 -18.74 3.10
N LYS A 216 11.76 -17.85 2.65
CA LYS A 216 12.12 -17.74 1.23
C LYS A 216 12.75 -19.03 0.70
N LEU A 217 13.68 -19.62 1.44
CA LEU A 217 14.28 -20.89 1.08
C LEU A 217 13.23 -22.01 1.06
N TYR A 218 12.39 -22.09 2.09
CA TYR A 218 11.32 -23.08 2.22
C TYR A 218 10.31 -22.98 1.08
N TYR A 219 9.77 -21.79 0.81
CA TYR A 219 8.78 -21.61 -0.24
C TYR A 219 9.41 -21.72 -1.64
N SER A 220 10.62 -21.20 -1.86
CA SER A 220 11.34 -21.42 -3.12
C SER A 220 11.55 -22.91 -3.35
N PHE A 221 12.10 -23.64 -2.37
CA PHE A 221 12.32 -25.07 -2.49
C PHE A 221 11.02 -25.85 -2.71
N ARG A 222 9.99 -25.60 -1.89
CA ARG A 222 8.68 -26.25 -2.01
C ARG A 222 8.07 -26.01 -3.39
N TYR A 223 8.09 -24.77 -3.89
CA TYR A 223 7.48 -24.45 -5.18
C TYR A 223 8.34 -24.82 -6.38
N ASP A 224 9.67 -24.73 -6.29
CA ASP A 224 10.57 -25.13 -7.38
C ASP A 224 10.57 -26.67 -7.53
N LEU A 225 10.53 -27.41 -6.41
CA LEU A 225 10.34 -28.86 -6.42
C LEU A 225 8.99 -29.23 -7.03
N LEU A 226 7.90 -28.61 -6.57
CA LEU A 226 6.55 -28.85 -7.09
C LEU A 226 6.42 -28.47 -8.58
N LYS A 227 7.03 -27.36 -9.03
CA LYS A 227 7.00 -26.93 -10.43
C LYS A 227 7.81 -27.85 -11.34
N THR A 228 8.93 -28.38 -10.85
CA THR A 228 9.74 -29.38 -11.57
C THR A 228 8.95 -30.67 -11.72
N GLN A 229 8.29 -31.13 -10.66
CA GLN A 229 7.42 -32.31 -10.72
C GLN A 229 6.18 -32.09 -11.57
N GLN A 230 5.50 -30.93 -11.50
CA GLN A 230 4.37 -30.62 -12.38
C GLN A 230 4.77 -30.56 -13.86
N LYS A 231 5.94 -29.99 -14.18
CA LYS A 231 6.47 -30.00 -15.56
C LYS A 231 6.80 -31.41 -16.03
N GLN A 232 7.39 -32.24 -15.18
CA GLN A 232 7.66 -33.65 -15.48
C GLN A 232 6.36 -34.44 -15.65
N VAL A 233 5.39 -34.29 -14.75
CA VAL A 233 4.07 -34.94 -14.85
C VAL A 233 3.33 -34.49 -16.10
N LYS A 234 3.37 -33.20 -16.45
CA LYS A 234 2.72 -32.68 -17.67
C LYS A 234 3.41 -33.18 -18.95
N LYS A 235 4.74 -33.30 -18.94
CA LYS A 235 5.52 -33.89 -20.04
C LYS A 235 5.23 -35.38 -20.18
N VAL A 236 5.23 -36.13 -19.08
CA VAL A 236 4.83 -37.54 -19.04
C VAL A 236 3.38 -37.71 -19.50
N PHE A 237 2.44 -36.85 -19.10
CA PHE A 237 1.06 -36.92 -19.58
C PHE A 237 0.94 -36.62 -21.08
N GLN A 238 1.71 -35.67 -21.62
CA GLN A 238 1.74 -35.37 -23.05
C GLN A 238 2.37 -36.53 -23.84
N ASP A 239 3.46 -37.12 -23.35
CA ASP A 239 4.13 -38.27 -23.96
C ASP A 239 3.21 -39.53 -23.87
N VAL A 240 2.46 -39.71 -22.78
CA VAL A 240 1.49 -40.81 -22.56
C VAL A 240 0.19 -40.62 -23.36
N SER A 241 -0.16 -39.40 -23.74
CA SER A 241 -1.30 -39.15 -24.66
C SER A 241 -0.98 -39.50 -26.11
N GLY A 242 0.31 -39.64 -26.45
CA GLY A 242 0.79 -40.07 -27.76
C GLY A 242 0.85 -41.59 -27.93
N GLU A 243 1.11 -42.36 -26.87
CA GLU A 243 1.30 -43.81 -26.96
C GLU A 243 0.72 -44.57 -25.74
N GLY A 244 -0.29 -45.41 -26.02
CA GLY A 244 -0.61 -46.65 -25.31
C GLY A 244 -0.70 -46.63 -23.78
N SER A 245 -1.90 -46.40 -23.25
CA SER A 245 -2.25 -46.74 -21.87
C SER A 245 -2.32 -48.27 -21.69
N VAL A 246 -1.59 -48.82 -20.69
CA VAL A 246 -1.96 -50.00 -19.86
C VAL A 246 -0.85 -50.40 -18.87
N LEU A 247 0.42 -49.99 -19.05
CA LEU A 247 1.54 -50.57 -18.27
C LEU A 247 2.09 -49.77 -17.06
N LEU A 248 1.47 -48.68 -16.60
CA LEU A 248 2.13 -47.76 -15.65
C LEU A 248 1.42 -47.53 -14.30
N ARG A 249 0.70 -48.55 -13.78
CA ARG A 249 0.23 -48.54 -12.37
C ARG A 249 1.34 -48.91 -11.37
N GLN A 250 2.44 -49.52 -11.81
CA GLN A 250 3.58 -49.89 -10.96
C GLN A 250 4.65 -48.80 -10.82
N VAL A 251 4.76 -47.87 -11.78
CA VAL A 251 5.80 -46.82 -11.78
C VAL A 251 5.31 -45.52 -11.11
N SER A 252 4.00 -45.33 -11.00
CA SER A 252 3.41 -44.17 -10.30
C SER A 252 3.27 -44.36 -8.79
N SER A 253 3.28 -45.59 -8.27
CA SER A 253 3.10 -45.87 -6.83
C SER A 253 4.16 -45.24 -5.90
N PRO A 254 5.47 -45.16 -6.23
CA PRO A 254 6.43 -44.50 -5.35
C PRO A 254 6.21 -42.98 -5.28
N ILE A 255 5.64 -42.38 -6.33
CA ILE A 255 5.39 -40.94 -6.42
C ILE A 255 4.11 -40.58 -5.66
N THR A 256 3.05 -41.40 -5.76
CA THR A 256 1.83 -41.21 -4.97
C THR A 256 2.10 -41.42 -3.48
N ALA A 257 2.93 -42.41 -3.12
CA ALA A 257 3.34 -42.63 -1.73
C ALA A 257 4.19 -41.47 -1.17
N ALA A 258 5.08 -40.87 -1.97
CA ALA A 258 5.83 -39.69 -1.58
C ALA A 258 4.93 -38.44 -1.42
N TYR A 259 3.91 -38.30 -2.27
CA TYR A 259 2.90 -37.24 -2.14
C TYR A 259 2.08 -37.39 -0.85
N ASP A 260 1.65 -38.62 -0.52
CA ASP A 260 0.90 -38.92 0.71
C ASP A 260 1.76 -38.84 1.98
N PHE A 261 3.07 -39.09 1.88
CA PHE A 261 4.01 -38.92 2.98
C PHE A 261 4.25 -37.45 3.31
N ILE A 262 4.23 -36.57 2.30
CA ILE A 262 4.40 -35.11 2.45
C ILE A 262 3.07 -34.42 2.82
N SER A 263 1.92 -35.00 2.47
CA SER A 263 0.59 -34.44 2.78
C SER A 263 0.10 -34.75 4.22
N LYS A 264 0.71 -35.72 4.91
CA LYS A 264 0.41 -36.02 6.32
C LYS A 264 0.90 -34.90 7.25
N LYS A 265 -0.03 -34.06 7.72
CA LYS A 265 0.14 -33.23 8.92
C LYS A 265 0.52 -34.13 10.12
N PRO A 266 1.47 -33.75 11.00
CA PRO A 266 1.69 -34.49 12.23
C PRO A 266 0.46 -34.32 13.13
N GLY A 267 -0.15 -35.46 13.50
CA GLY A 267 -1.34 -35.51 14.35
C GLY A 267 -1.08 -34.88 15.72
N ALA A 268 -2.07 -34.11 16.17
CA ALA A 268 -2.14 -33.61 17.54
C ALA A 268 -2.14 -34.79 18.53
N ARG A 269 -1.24 -34.74 19.52
CA ARG A 269 -1.30 -35.63 20.68
C ARG A 269 -2.48 -35.20 21.55
N PRO A 270 -3.34 -36.13 22.03
CA PRO A 270 -4.37 -35.79 23.01
C PRO A 270 -3.69 -35.62 24.37
N GLY A 271 -3.54 -34.36 24.79
CA GLY A 271 -3.17 -34.03 26.17
C GLY A 271 -4.40 -34.19 27.05
N LYS A 272 -4.40 -35.23 27.89
CA LYS A 272 -5.34 -35.39 29.00
C LYS A 272 -4.97 -34.39 30.10
N SER A 273 -5.95 -33.62 30.57
CA SER A 273 -5.95 -32.99 31.89
C SER A 273 -7.33 -33.17 32.53
N PRO A 274 -7.41 -33.35 33.86
CA PRO A 274 -8.58 -33.90 34.52
C PRO A 274 -9.65 -32.82 34.75
N VAL A 275 -10.90 -33.16 34.44
CA VAL A 275 -12.08 -32.41 34.89
C VAL A 275 -12.58 -33.11 36.15
N SER A 276 -12.52 -32.41 37.28
CA SER A 276 -13.29 -32.74 38.49
C SER A 276 -14.70 -32.18 38.32
N SER A 277 -15.68 -33.06 38.34
CA SER A 277 -17.11 -32.77 38.34
C SER A 277 -17.62 -32.25 39.68
N SER A 278 -18.40 -31.18 39.67
CA SER A 278 -19.57 -31.02 40.57
C SER A 278 -20.38 -29.79 40.20
N GLY A 279 -21.68 -29.97 39.92
CA GLY A 279 -22.67 -28.89 39.92
C GLY A 279 -23.66 -29.00 38.78
N ALA A 280 -24.73 -29.78 38.98
CA ALA A 280 -25.89 -29.83 38.12
C ALA A 280 -26.67 -28.50 38.17
N GLY A 281 -27.16 -28.04 37.01
CA GLY A 281 -28.07 -26.92 36.90
C GLY A 281 -28.35 -26.54 35.43
N GLU A 282 -29.45 -27.07 34.91
CA GLU A 282 -30.26 -26.62 33.75
C GLU A 282 -29.51 -25.95 32.58
N ASP A 283 -29.32 -26.71 31.48
CA ASP A 283 -28.75 -26.23 30.23
C ASP A 283 -29.60 -25.12 29.57
N PRO A 284 -29.14 -23.86 29.49
CA PRO A 284 -29.59 -22.94 28.48
C PRO A 284 -28.89 -23.29 27.17
N ILE A 285 -29.61 -23.20 26.05
CA ILE A 285 -29.10 -23.39 24.69
C ILE A 285 -27.76 -22.65 24.52
N GLU A 286 -26.65 -23.40 24.41
CA GLU A 286 -25.33 -22.85 24.09
C GLU A 286 -25.35 -22.28 22.66
N PHE A 287 -25.73 -21.01 22.54
CA PHE A 287 -25.30 -20.17 21.41
C PHE A 287 -23.78 -20.00 21.55
N GLY A 288 -23.00 -20.92 20.98
CA GLY A 288 -21.55 -20.89 21.08
C GLY A 288 -20.98 -19.56 20.62
N ASP A 289 -20.18 -18.91 21.47
CA ASP A 289 -19.29 -17.75 21.26
C ASP A 289 -19.50 -16.93 19.97
N VAL A 290 -20.73 -16.51 19.65
CA VAL A 290 -20.99 -15.56 18.57
C VAL A 290 -20.56 -14.21 19.11
N TYR A 291 -19.58 -13.58 18.47
CA TYR A 291 -19.11 -12.27 18.87
C TYR A 291 -20.23 -11.24 18.68
N THR A 292 -20.87 -10.81 19.75
CA THR A 292 -21.83 -9.72 19.69
C THR A 292 -21.08 -8.38 19.74
N SER A 293 -21.45 -7.45 18.86
CA SER A 293 -20.87 -6.10 18.90
C SER A 293 -21.09 -5.47 20.27
N PRO A 294 -20.08 -4.80 20.86
CA PRO A 294 -20.26 -4.07 22.11
C PRO A 294 -21.34 -2.99 22.04
N LEU A 295 -21.64 -2.48 20.84
CA LEU A 295 -22.71 -1.52 20.60
C LEU A 295 -24.08 -2.08 20.97
N ALA A 296 -24.28 -3.40 20.86
CA ALA A 296 -25.52 -4.06 21.23
C ALA A 296 -25.84 -3.95 22.74
N ASN A 297 -24.86 -3.57 23.58
CA ASN A 297 -25.09 -3.35 25.01
C ASN A 297 -25.69 -1.97 25.32
N GLU A 298 -25.79 -1.07 24.33
CA GLU A 298 -26.39 0.24 24.51
C GLU A 298 -27.91 0.15 24.37
N ASP A 299 -28.65 0.33 25.48
CA ASP A 299 -30.11 0.41 25.46
C ASP A 299 -30.59 1.78 24.96
N ARG A 300 -30.71 1.90 23.63
CA ARG A 300 -31.26 3.08 22.97
C ARG A 300 -31.86 2.73 21.62
N THR A 301 -32.62 3.67 21.06
CA THR A 301 -33.12 3.60 19.68
C THR A 301 -32.31 4.51 18.76
N VAL A 302 -32.20 4.12 17.49
CA VAL A 302 -31.59 4.93 16.42
C VAL A 302 -32.53 5.03 15.23
N THR A 303 -32.71 6.26 14.73
CA THR A 303 -33.50 6.51 13.54
C THR A 303 -32.69 6.22 12.28
N CYS A 304 -33.30 5.50 11.33
CA CYS A 304 -32.66 5.21 10.06
C CYS A 304 -32.53 6.48 9.20
N PRO A 305 -31.37 6.74 8.56
CA PRO A 305 -31.23 7.87 7.63
C PRO A 305 -32.22 7.84 6.45
N ASN A 306 -32.77 6.66 6.14
CA ASN A 306 -33.75 6.48 5.06
C ASN A 306 -35.21 6.55 5.54
N THR A 307 -35.47 6.94 6.80
CA THR A 307 -36.84 7.04 7.34
C THR A 307 -37.74 7.93 6.47
N GLU A 308 -37.28 9.11 6.06
CA GLU A 308 -38.08 10.03 5.24
C GLU A 308 -38.39 9.49 3.83
N LYS A 309 -37.49 8.66 3.27
CA LYS A 309 -37.61 8.15 1.90
C LYS A 309 -38.36 6.82 1.80
N GLN A 310 -38.21 5.97 2.80
CA GLN A 310 -38.69 4.58 2.78
C GLN A 310 -39.58 4.21 3.97
N GLY A 311 -39.97 5.18 4.81
CA GLY A 311 -40.85 4.94 5.95
C GLY A 311 -40.25 4.00 7.00
N CYS A 312 -38.93 4.00 7.16
CA CYS A 312 -38.24 3.13 8.12
C CYS A 312 -38.59 3.51 9.55
N LYS A 313 -38.81 2.50 10.40
CA LYS A 313 -39.02 2.67 11.84
C LYS A 313 -37.69 2.97 12.55
N ASP A 314 -37.81 3.48 13.78
CA ASP A 314 -36.68 3.52 14.70
C ASP A 314 -36.28 2.10 15.08
N LEU A 315 -34.97 1.86 15.10
CA LEU A 315 -34.38 0.54 15.36
C LEU A 315 -33.83 0.51 16.78
N TRP A 316 -34.10 -0.57 17.51
CA TRP A 316 -33.51 -0.79 18.82
C TRP A 316 -32.07 -1.29 18.65
N VAL A 317 -31.12 -0.62 19.30
CA VAL A 317 -29.68 -0.86 19.10
C VAL A 317 -29.23 -2.27 19.49
N PRO A 318 -29.71 -2.89 20.59
CA PRO A 318 -29.41 -4.28 20.91
C PRO A 318 -29.76 -5.25 19.79
N ASP A 319 -30.96 -5.15 19.21
CA ASP A 319 -31.36 -6.01 18.08
C ASP A 319 -30.57 -5.67 16.81
N LEU A 320 -30.38 -4.37 16.54
CA LEU A 320 -29.68 -3.89 15.35
C LEU A 320 -28.27 -4.49 15.23
N TYR A 321 -27.49 -4.47 16.31
CA TYR A 321 -26.12 -4.97 16.30
C TYR A 321 -25.97 -6.40 16.81
N GLY A 322 -26.96 -6.91 17.55
CA GLY A 322 -26.98 -8.27 18.07
C GLY A 322 -27.43 -9.28 17.02
N GLU A 323 -28.62 -9.07 16.45
CA GLU A 323 -29.23 -10.02 15.51
C GLU A 323 -29.01 -9.61 14.05
N PHE A 324 -29.15 -8.32 13.75
CA PHE A 324 -29.14 -7.83 12.36
C PHE A 324 -27.77 -7.40 11.83
N GLY A 325 -26.71 -7.50 12.65
CA GLY A 325 -25.34 -7.19 12.22
C GLY A 325 -25.13 -5.76 11.72
N GLY A 326 -25.90 -4.79 12.22
CA GLY A 326 -25.85 -3.39 11.83
C GLY A 326 -26.61 -3.07 10.54
N VAL A 327 -27.52 -3.91 10.07
CA VAL A 327 -28.32 -3.67 8.86
C VAL A 327 -29.77 -3.36 9.23
N CYS A 328 -30.32 -2.28 8.66
CA CYS A 328 -31.75 -1.98 8.80
C CYS A 328 -32.58 -3.07 8.11
N GLU A 329 -33.44 -3.74 8.86
CA GLU A 329 -34.38 -4.76 8.35
C GLU A 329 -35.31 -4.25 7.24
N ASN A 330 -35.69 -2.97 7.28
CA ASN A 330 -36.70 -2.42 6.36
C ASN A 330 -36.10 -1.94 5.03
N CYS A 331 -34.96 -1.23 5.06
CA CYS A 331 -34.35 -0.63 3.86
C CYS A 331 -33.01 -1.22 3.45
N GLY A 332 -32.41 -2.10 4.24
CA GLY A 332 -31.07 -2.63 4.01
C GLY A 332 -29.94 -1.61 4.19
N HIS A 333 -30.19 -0.47 4.85
CA HIS A 333 -29.14 0.49 5.17
C HIS A 333 -28.12 -0.11 6.16
N HIS A 334 -26.84 -0.02 5.82
CA HIS A 334 -25.74 -0.47 6.66
C HIS A 334 -25.31 0.65 7.62
N PHE A 335 -25.49 0.42 8.92
CA PHE A 335 -24.96 1.29 9.96
C PHE A 335 -23.46 1.04 10.16
N PRO A 336 -22.71 2.04 10.69
CA PRO A 336 -21.32 1.85 11.04
C PRO A 336 -21.15 0.72 12.05
N LEU A 337 -20.31 -0.26 11.70
CA LEU A 337 -20.00 -1.42 12.55
C LEU A 337 -18.51 -1.43 12.85
N GLU A 338 -18.09 -1.89 14.02
CA GLU A 338 -16.68 -1.95 14.37
C GLU A 338 -15.89 -3.00 13.56
N TYR A 339 -14.60 -2.76 13.38
CA TYR A 339 -13.76 -3.65 12.57
C TYR A 339 -13.57 -5.04 13.22
N GLN A 340 -13.68 -5.13 14.54
CA GLN A 340 -13.57 -6.36 15.33
C GLN A 340 -14.65 -7.37 14.96
N TRP A 341 -15.86 -6.90 14.65
CA TRP A 341 -16.95 -7.74 14.19
C TRP A 341 -16.54 -8.53 12.95
N TYR A 342 -15.92 -7.86 11.98
CA TYR A 342 -15.42 -8.52 10.76
C TYR A 342 -14.27 -9.48 11.05
N LEU A 343 -13.37 -9.15 11.97
CA LEU A 343 -12.28 -10.07 12.36
C LEU A 343 -12.81 -11.39 12.96
N LYS A 344 -13.95 -11.35 13.66
CA LYS A 344 -14.54 -12.52 14.33
C LYS A 344 -15.45 -13.35 13.42
N HIS A 345 -16.14 -12.72 12.46
CA HIS A 345 -17.11 -13.41 11.61
C HIS A 345 -16.58 -13.80 10.23
N LEU A 346 -15.62 -13.07 9.67
CA LEU A 346 -15.14 -13.33 8.31
C LEU A 346 -14.12 -14.47 8.25
N PHE A 347 -13.31 -14.63 9.30
CA PHE A 347 -12.18 -15.54 9.32
C PHE A 347 -12.46 -16.76 10.19
N ASP A 348 -11.88 -17.90 9.81
CA ASP A 348 -11.99 -19.14 10.57
C ASP A 348 -11.47 -18.92 12.02
N PRO A 349 -12.10 -19.53 13.03
CA PRO A 349 -11.65 -19.44 14.42
C PRO A 349 -10.16 -19.79 14.58
N ASP A 350 -9.46 -19.04 15.43
CA ASP A 350 -8.03 -19.19 15.74
C ASP A 350 -7.06 -19.17 14.53
N SER A 351 -7.49 -18.60 13.40
CA SER A 351 -6.67 -18.52 12.19
C SER A 351 -5.79 -17.27 12.09
N ILE A 352 -6.19 -16.19 12.77
CA ILE A 352 -5.57 -14.86 12.65
C ILE A 352 -4.19 -14.82 13.31
N ARG A 353 -3.16 -14.45 12.54
CA ARG A 353 -1.80 -14.23 13.03
C ARG A 353 -1.27 -12.89 12.51
N GLU A 354 -1.34 -11.88 13.36
CA GLU A 354 -0.85 -10.54 13.03
C GLU A 354 0.67 -10.51 12.80
N PHE A 355 1.08 -9.71 11.82
CA PHE A 355 2.48 -9.41 11.54
C PHE A 355 2.65 -7.91 11.21
N ASN A 356 3.90 -7.43 11.21
CA ASN A 356 4.25 -6.01 11.07
C ASN A 356 3.71 -5.08 12.18
N GLY A 357 3.27 -5.58 13.33
CA GLY A 357 2.76 -4.74 14.43
C GLY A 357 3.72 -3.65 14.91
N GLY A 358 5.04 -3.85 14.73
CA GLY A 358 6.08 -2.88 15.12
C GLY A 358 6.30 -1.70 14.17
N VAL A 359 5.65 -1.63 13.00
CA VAL A 359 5.70 -0.43 12.13
C VAL A 359 4.69 0.59 12.64
N CYS A 360 5.16 1.79 12.93
CA CYS A 360 4.42 2.85 13.63
C CYS A 360 4.29 4.09 12.74
N ALA A 361 3.11 4.71 12.75
CA ALA A 361 2.90 6.03 12.17
C ALA A 361 3.73 7.07 12.93
N GLY A 362 4.38 7.98 12.21
CA GLY A 362 5.23 9.02 12.77
C GLY A 362 4.85 10.42 12.29
N ASN A 363 5.61 11.41 12.72
CA ASN A 363 5.46 12.82 12.33
C ASN A 363 6.68 13.32 11.54
N PRO A 364 6.89 12.87 10.28
CA PRO A 364 8.11 13.15 9.52
C PRO A 364 8.31 14.62 9.17
N LEU A 365 7.22 15.39 9.08
CA LEU A 365 7.25 16.83 8.79
C LEU A 365 7.32 17.68 10.06
N THR A 366 7.36 17.07 11.25
CA THR A 366 7.24 17.81 12.53
C THR A 366 5.97 18.67 12.58
N TYR A 367 4.89 18.20 11.96
CA TYR A 367 3.62 18.92 11.86
C TYR A 367 3.08 19.26 13.27
N PRO A 368 2.79 20.53 13.57
CA PRO A 368 2.41 20.97 14.91
C PRO A 368 1.19 20.23 15.46
N GLY A 369 1.28 19.78 16.71
CA GLY A 369 0.18 19.08 17.39
C GLY A 369 -0.13 17.68 16.86
N PHE A 370 0.50 17.22 15.77
CA PHE A 370 0.21 15.91 15.18
C PHE A 370 0.64 14.75 16.08
N GLU A 371 1.77 14.88 16.78
CA GLU A 371 2.26 13.87 17.72
C GLU A 371 1.21 13.55 18.79
N LYS A 372 0.56 14.58 19.37
CA LYS A 372 -0.52 14.40 20.35
C LYS A 372 -1.71 13.65 19.75
N LYS A 373 -2.08 13.96 18.50
CA LYS A 373 -3.16 13.28 17.77
C LYS A 373 -2.81 11.80 17.52
N LEU A 374 -1.55 11.48 17.21
CA LEU A 374 -1.07 10.11 17.06
C LEU A 374 -1.11 9.36 18.39
N GLN A 375 -0.56 9.92 19.47
CA GLN A 375 -0.58 9.30 20.80
C GLN A 375 -2.01 9.04 21.29
N SER A 376 -2.94 9.97 21.05
CA SER A 376 -4.36 9.77 21.37
C SER A 376 -4.97 8.60 20.57
N ALA A 377 -4.65 8.48 19.28
CA ALA A 377 -5.12 7.36 18.46
C ALA A 377 -4.52 6.01 18.91
N ILE A 378 -3.24 5.99 19.31
CA ILE A 378 -2.58 4.81 19.86
C ILE A 378 -3.22 4.42 21.19
N ALA A 379 -3.45 5.37 22.10
CA ALA A 379 -4.09 5.11 23.39
C ALA A 379 -5.52 4.59 23.23
N LYS A 380 -6.29 5.12 22.26
CA LYS A 380 -7.67 4.67 21.98
C LYS A 380 -7.71 3.27 21.39
N THR A 381 -6.82 2.96 20.45
CA THR A 381 -6.93 1.72 19.64
C THR A 381 -6.01 0.59 20.11
N GLY A 382 -5.03 0.88 20.96
CA GLY A 382 -3.93 -0.03 21.30
C GLY A 382 -3.01 -0.37 20.12
N ARG A 383 -3.18 0.29 18.98
CA ARG A 383 -2.49 -0.02 17.72
C ARG A 383 -1.69 1.20 17.25
N LYS A 384 -0.62 0.94 16.47
CA LYS A 384 0.38 1.94 16.10
C LYS A 384 0.20 2.55 14.69
N SER A 385 -0.80 2.10 13.95
CA SER A 385 -1.11 2.56 12.58
C SER A 385 -2.54 2.18 12.20
N GLY A 386 -3.11 2.81 11.18
CA GLY A 386 -4.48 2.54 10.70
C GLY A 386 -4.67 1.33 9.79
N ILE A 387 -3.64 0.49 9.65
CA ILE A 387 -3.74 -0.79 8.94
C ILE A 387 -3.26 -1.95 9.81
N ILE A 388 -3.96 -3.07 9.72
CA ILE A 388 -3.65 -4.34 10.37
C ILE A 388 -3.29 -5.34 9.28
N THR A 389 -2.16 -6.03 9.42
CA THR A 389 -1.74 -7.06 8.47
C THR A 389 -1.59 -8.40 9.17
N PHE A 390 -2.22 -9.44 8.65
CA PHE A 390 -2.26 -10.74 9.30
C PHE A 390 -2.41 -11.89 8.30
N ASP A 391 -1.94 -13.08 8.68
CA ASP A 391 -2.34 -14.32 8.01
C ASP A 391 -3.68 -14.75 8.59
N ALA A 392 -4.60 -15.23 7.76
CA ALA A 392 -5.87 -15.79 8.20
C ALA A 392 -6.31 -16.94 7.29
N ARG A 393 -7.40 -17.60 7.69
CA ARG A 393 -8.07 -18.59 6.87
C ARG A 393 -9.54 -18.20 6.70
N VAL A 394 -10.07 -18.43 5.51
CA VAL A 394 -11.50 -18.29 5.21
C VAL A 394 -11.95 -19.56 4.53
N MET A 395 -12.89 -20.28 5.14
CA MET A 395 -13.45 -21.53 4.61
C MET A 395 -12.36 -22.54 4.21
N GLY A 396 -11.33 -22.72 5.04
CA GLY A 396 -10.23 -23.63 4.71
C GLY A 396 -9.07 -23.03 3.89
N VAL A 397 -9.27 -21.88 3.24
CA VAL A 397 -8.27 -21.26 2.35
C VAL A 397 -7.35 -20.33 3.14
N ASP A 398 -6.04 -20.55 3.10
CA ASP A 398 -5.07 -19.66 3.75
C ASP A 398 -4.83 -18.40 2.88
N LEU A 399 -4.96 -17.22 3.47
CA LEU A 399 -4.74 -15.93 2.82
C LEU A 399 -3.90 -14.98 3.66
N VAL A 400 -3.38 -13.95 3.00
CA VAL A 400 -2.76 -12.78 3.64
C VAL A 400 -3.74 -11.64 3.59
N VAL A 401 -4.01 -10.99 4.72
CA VAL A 401 -4.96 -9.88 4.83
C VAL A 401 -4.22 -8.59 5.13
N ALA A 402 -4.64 -7.52 4.47
CA ALA A 402 -4.35 -6.14 4.84
C ALA A 402 -5.67 -5.42 5.08
N MET A 403 -5.95 -5.05 6.33
CA MET A 403 -7.21 -4.45 6.77
C MET A 403 -6.99 -2.99 7.20
N LEU A 404 -7.56 -2.04 6.46
CA LEU A 404 -7.66 -0.64 6.90
C LEU A 404 -8.90 -0.48 7.78
N TYR A 405 -8.80 0.30 8.86
CA TYR A 405 -9.89 0.50 9.82
C TYR A 405 -10.00 1.96 10.29
N SER A 406 -11.21 2.39 10.64
CA SER A 406 -11.54 3.79 10.96
C SER A 406 -10.91 4.32 12.24
N ASP A 407 -10.81 3.50 13.28
CA ASP A 407 -10.62 4.02 14.64
C ASP A 407 -9.28 4.72 14.84
N PHE A 408 -8.29 4.37 14.02
CA PHE A 408 -7.02 5.08 13.96
C PHE A 408 -7.09 6.16 12.89
N ARG A 409 -7.29 7.41 13.32
CA ARG A 409 -7.25 8.60 12.45
C ARG A 409 -8.15 8.45 11.20
N ASN A 410 -9.39 7.96 11.38
CA ASN A 410 -10.38 7.73 10.32
C ASN A 410 -9.89 6.81 9.19
N GLY A 411 -8.93 5.92 9.46
CA GLY A 411 -8.34 5.05 8.43
C GLY A 411 -7.52 5.80 7.38
N THR A 412 -7.00 6.98 7.71
CA THR A 412 -6.13 7.74 6.80
C THR A 412 -4.83 6.99 6.51
N VAL A 413 -4.43 6.96 5.24
CA VAL A 413 -3.24 6.24 4.76
C VAL A 413 -2.04 7.17 4.74
N GLY A 414 -1.00 6.81 5.49
CA GLY A 414 0.33 7.43 5.45
C GLY A 414 1.42 6.41 5.15
N SER A 415 2.67 6.79 5.45
CA SER A 415 3.87 6.03 5.14
C SER A 415 3.94 4.68 5.86
N ALA A 416 3.47 4.63 7.10
CA ALA A 416 3.41 3.40 7.88
C ALA A 416 2.38 2.42 7.31
N GLU A 417 1.19 2.92 6.94
CA GLU A 417 0.12 2.12 6.35
C GLU A 417 0.53 1.58 4.98
N GLY A 418 1.11 2.43 4.12
CA GLY A 418 1.64 2.02 2.83
C GLY A 418 2.76 0.99 2.95
N GLU A 419 3.69 1.16 3.89
CA GLU A 419 4.74 0.16 4.15
C GLU A 419 4.17 -1.18 4.59
N LYS A 420 3.22 -1.20 5.53
CA LYS A 420 2.57 -2.45 5.98
C LYS A 420 1.86 -3.15 4.83
N PHE A 421 1.14 -2.39 3.98
CA PHE A 421 0.47 -2.92 2.81
C PHE A 421 1.46 -3.54 1.80
N VAL A 422 2.56 -2.86 1.49
CA VAL A 422 3.62 -3.39 0.63
C VAL A 422 4.22 -4.66 1.21
N ARG A 423 4.50 -4.70 2.53
CA ARG A 423 5.02 -5.90 3.21
C ARG A 423 4.00 -7.05 3.20
N ALA A 424 2.70 -6.76 3.24
CA ALA A 424 1.65 -7.77 3.07
C ALA A 424 1.64 -8.33 1.64
N CYS A 425 1.77 -7.49 0.61
CA CYS A 425 1.93 -7.92 -0.78
C CYS A 425 3.18 -8.80 -0.96
N GLU A 426 4.33 -8.40 -0.39
CA GLU A 426 5.57 -9.19 -0.41
C GLU A 426 5.38 -10.55 0.28
N SER A 427 4.63 -10.59 1.39
CA SER A 427 4.32 -11.82 2.12
C SER A 427 3.40 -12.74 1.31
N ALA A 428 2.36 -12.19 0.69
CA ALA A 428 1.44 -12.92 -0.19
C ALA A 428 2.18 -13.53 -1.38
N LYS A 429 3.03 -12.72 -2.04
CA LYS A 429 3.94 -13.15 -3.12
C LYS A 429 4.86 -14.29 -2.67
N LEU A 430 5.50 -14.15 -1.51
CA LEU A 430 6.43 -15.16 -1.00
C LEU A 430 5.73 -16.49 -0.70
N LYS A 431 4.54 -16.42 -0.09
CA LYS A 431 3.75 -17.59 0.30
C LYS A 431 2.92 -18.16 -0.86
N ARG A 432 2.78 -17.43 -1.97
CA ARG A 432 1.82 -17.69 -3.07
C ARG A 432 0.40 -17.90 -2.54
N ARG A 433 -0.06 -16.95 -1.72
CA ARG A 433 -1.39 -16.96 -1.12
C ARG A 433 -2.22 -15.81 -1.66
N PRO A 434 -3.55 -15.96 -1.77
CA PRO A 434 -4.45 -14.85 -2.03
C PRO A 434 -4.19 -13.70 -1.05
N LEU A 435 -4.21 -12.47 -1.59
CA LEU A 435 -4.16 -11.24 -0.82
C LEU A 435 -5.58 -10.69 -0.71
N LEU A 436 -6.09 -10.56 0.51
CA LEU A 436 -7.35 -9.86 0.79
C LEU A 436 -7.02 -8.45 1.30
N SER A 437 -7.36 -7.44 0.51
CA SER A 437 -7.32 -6.04 0.94
C SER A 437 -8.71 -5.65 1.44
N TYR A 438 -8.91 -5.63 2.75
CA TYR A 438 -10.18 -5.26 3.36
C TYR A 438 -10.14 -3.78 3.76
N VAL A 439 -10.97 -2.95 3.12
CA VAL A 439 -11.08 -1.52 3.45
C VAL A 439 -12.37 -1.31 4.22
N HIS A 440 -12.28 -1.31 5.55
CA HIS A 440 -13.44 -1.06 6.40
C HIS A 440 -13.92 0.38 6.25
N THR A 441 -13.00 1.34 6.36
CA THR A 441 -13.23 2.76 6.12
C THR A 441 -11.88 3.43 5.86
N THR A 442 -11.87 4.42 4.97
CA THR A 442 -10.69 5.26 4.73
C THR A 442 -11.10 6.73 4.62
N GLY A 443 -10.39 7.59 5.33
CA GLY A 443 -10.50 9.05 5.24
C GLY A 443 -9.60 9.66 4.16
N GLY A 444 -8.97 8.83 3.32
CA GLY A 444 -8.04 9.28 2.28
C GLY A 444 -6.58 9.32 2.73
N ILE A 445 -5.77 10.15 2.08
CA ILE A 445 -4.34 10.30 2.40
C ILE A 445 -4.16 11.18 3.65
N ARG A 446 -3.23 10.79 4.51
CA ARG A 446 -2.88 11.54 5.70
C ARG A 446 -2.08 12.79 5.34
N ILE A 447 -2.76 13.94 5.34
CA ILE A 447 -2.16 15.23 4.93
C ILE A 447 -0.96 15.67 5.80
N HIS A 448 -0.90 15.22 7.06
CA HIS A 448 0.15 15.62 8.01
C HIS A 448 1.53 15.04 7.65
N GLU A 449 1.58 14.07 6.73
CA GLU A 449 2.83 13.54 6.17
C GLU A 449 3.20 14.20 4.83
N GLY A 450 2.39 15.17 4.34
CA GLY A 450 2.62 15.88 3.09
C GLY A 450 2.75 14.94 1.89
N THR A 451 3.71 15.22 1.01
CA THR A 451 3.94 14.44 -0.21
C THR A 451 4.38 13.00 0.07
N LEU A 452 4.90 12.69 1.27
CA LEU A 452 5.20 11.31 1.69
C LEU A 452 3.94 10.45 1.76
N GLY A 453 2.78 11.04 2.08
CA GLY A 453 1.49 10.34 2.02
C GLY A 453 1.05 10.04 0.59
N VAL A 454 1.25 10.99 -0.34
CA VAL A 454 0.83 10.87 -1.74
C VAL A 454 1.59 9.76 -2.46
N VAL A 455 2.92 9.69 -2.25
CA VAL A 455 3.77 8.67 -2.89
C VAL A 455 3.45 7.23 -2.45
N GLN A 456 2.58 7.04 -1.45
CA GLN A 456 2.08 5.71 -1.12
C GLN A 456 1.22 5.12 -2.25
N MET A 457 0.53 5.95 -3.05
CA MET A 457 -0.27 5.46 -4.18
C MET A 457 0.55 4.69 -5.21
N PRO A 458 1.60 5.26 -5.83
CA PRO A 458 2.46 4.51 -6.75
C PRO A 458 3.21 3.38 -6.01
N LYS A 459 3.71 3.60 -4.79
CA LYS A 459 4.42 2.57 -4.01
C LYS A 459 3.57 1.31 -3.80
N CYS A 460 2.31 1.46 -3.37
CA CYS A 460 1.37 0.35 -3.21
C CYS A 460 0.98 -0.27 -4.56
N THR A 461 0.74 0.56 -5.59
CA THR A 461 0.40 0.09 -6.95
C THR A 461 1.50 -0.78 -7.52
N MET A 462 2.77 -0.39 -7.35
CA MET A 462 3.91 -1.18 -7.78
C MET A 462 4.00 -2.52 -7.05
N ALA A 463 3.77 -2.56 -5.73
CA ALA A 463 3.78 -3.80 -4.96
C ALA A 463 2.67 -4.77 -5.39
N VAL A 464 1.46 -4.27 -5.65
CA VAL A 464 0.35 -5.07 -6.21
C VAL A 464 0.73 -5.61 -7.58
N ARG A 465 1.29 -4.77 -8.44
CA ARG A 465 1.69 -5.19 -9.79
C ARG A 465 2.78 -6.26 -9.76
N GLU A 466 3.73 -6.16 -8.85
CA GLU A 466 4.77 -7.18 -8.66
C GLU A 466 4.27 -8.49 -8.07
N TYR A 467 3.19 -8.44 -7.27
CA TYR A 467 2.48 -9.62 -6.79
C TYR A 467 1.74 -10.31 -7.95
N ILE A 468 0.99 -9.56 -8.76
CA ILE A 468 0.29 -10.09 -9.94
C ILE A 468 1.27 -10.77 -10.91
N ASP A 469 2.41 -10.12 -11.20
CA ASP A 469 3.41 -10.67 -12.12
C ASP A 469 4.09 -11.95 -11.58
N SER A 470 3.95 -12.25 -10.28
CA SER A 470 4.53 -13.46 -9.68
C SER A 470 3.70 -14.73 -9.89
N GLY A 471 2.49 -14.58 -10.45
CA GLY A 471 1.45 -15.61 -10.47
C GLY A 471 0.75 -15.73 -9.13
#